data_AF-A0A377Z9W9-F1
#
_entry.id   AF-A0A377Z9W9-F1
#
_cell.length_a   1.000
_cell.length_b   1.000
_cell.length_c   1.000
_cell.angle_alpha   90.00
_cell.angle_beta   90.00
_cell.angle_gamma   90.00
#
_symmetry.space_group_name_H-M   'P 1'
#
loop_
_entity.id
_entity.type
_entity.pdbx_description
1 polymer ?
#
loop_
_entity_poly.entity_id
_entity_poly.type
_entity_poly.pdbx_seq_one_letter_code
_entity_poly.pdbx_strand_id
1 'polypeptide(L)' 'MPAILANGVEWYQNISTSKDAGTKLMGFSGRVKNPGVWELPFGTTAREILEDYAGGMRRWPEV' A
#
# COMPACT_ATOMS: atom_id res chain seq x y z
N MET A 1 -4.26 13.70 -9.08
CA MET A 1 -4.65 14.59 -10.19
C MET A 1 -3.45 15.14 -10.96
N PRO A 2 -2.47 15.86 -10.36
CA PRO A 2 -1.34 16.41 -11.11
C PRO A 2 -0.56 15.36 -11.91
N ALA A 3 -0.28 14.21 -11.30
CA ALA A 3 0.45 13.12 -11.96
C ALA A 3 -0.31 12.50 -13.14
N ILE A 4 -1.64 12.47 -13.10
CA ILE A 4 -2.46 11.95 -14.21
C ILE A 4 -2.42 12.93 -15.39
N LEU A 5 -2.46 14.23 -15.11
CA LEU A 5 -2.32 15.26 -16.16
C LEU A 5 -0.94 15.24 -16.80
N ALA A 6 0.10 14.96 -16.01
CA ALA A 6 1.48 14.91 -16.50
C ALA A 6 1.79 13.64 -17.31
N ASN A 7 1.29 12.47 -16.90
CA ASN A 7 1.66 11.18 -17.48
C ASN A 7 0.56 10.53 -18.34
N GLY A 8 -0.66 11.08 -18.34
CA GLY A 8 -1.81 10.54 -19.06
C GLY A 8 -2.61 9.49 -18.27
N VAL A 9 -3.81 9.20 -18.78
CA VAL A 9 -4.75 8.24 -18.15
C VAL A 9 -4.29 6.80 -18.26
N GLU A 10 -3.67 6.42 -19.37
CA GLU A 10 -3.17 5.06 -19.62
C GLU A 10 -2.07 4.68 -18.62
N TRP A 11 -1.17 5.61 -18.32
CA TRP A 11 -0.19 5.45 -17.24
C TRP A 11 -0.88 5.13 -15.92
N TYR A 12 -1.90 5.92 -15.53
CA TYR A 12 -2.59 5.72 -14.24
C TYR A 12 -3.32 4.37 -14.17
N GLN A 13 -3.90 3.91 -15.28
CA GLN A 13 -4.54 2.60 -15.39
C GLN A 13 -3.53 1.46 -15.26
N ASN A 14 -2.35 1.59 -15.86
CA ASN A 14 -1.31 0.55 -15.86
C ASN A 14 -0.52 0.43 -14.55
N ILE A 15 -0.72 1.31 -13.57
CA ILE A 15 -0.09 1.19 -12.24
C ILE A 15 -0.70 0.05 -11.42
N SER A 16 -2.01 -0.20 -11.60
CA SER A 16 -2.75 -1.14 -10.79
C SER A 16 -2.50 -2.59 -11.22
N THR A 17 -2.55 -3.51 -10.24
CA THR A 17 -2.55 -4.96 -10.47
C THR A 17 -3.96 -5.56 -10.39
N SER A 18 -5.00 -4.72 -10.25
CA SER A 18 -6.41 -5.12 -10.22
C SER A 18 -7.22 -4.45 -11.34
N LYS A 19 -8.54 -4.73 -11.36
CA LYS A 19 -9.50 -4.06 -12.25
C LYS A 19 -9.65 -2.57 -11.96
N ASP A 20 -9.38 -2.14 -10.72
CA ASP A 20 -9.42 -0.74 -10.34
C ASP A 20 -8.14 -0.02 -10.80
N ALA A 21 -8.12 1.31 -10.91
CA ALA A 21 -6.99 2.05 -11.48
C ALA A 21 -6.21 2.87 -10.44
N GLY A 22 -4.89 2.89 -10.61
CA GLY A 22 -3.97 3.76 -9.85
C GLY A 22 -3.53 3.24 -8.49
N THR A 23 -3.23 4.19 -7.60
CA THR A 23 -2.70 3.95 -6.26
C THR A 23 -3.66 4.42 -5.17
N LYS A 24 -3.46 3.90 -3.96
CA LYS A 24 -4.13 4.36 -2.75
C LYS A 24 -3.15 4.39 -1.58
N LEU A 25 -3.31 5.38 -0.71
CA LEU A 25 -2.66 5.40 0.60
C LEU A 25 -3.31 4.35 1.52
N MET A 26 -2.57 3.31 1.85
CA MET A 26 -3.01 2.17 2.66
C MET A 26 -1.96 1.88 3.73
N GLY A 27 -2.38 1.39 4.89
CA GLY A 27 -1.46 1.24 6.01
C GLY A 27 -2.00 0.39 7.14
N PHE A 28 -1.09 -0.09 7.98
CA PHE A 28 -1.40 -0.79 9.22
C PHE A 28 -1.03 0.07 10.42
N SER A 29 -1.93 0.07 11.39
CA SER A 29 -1.71 0.63 12.72
C SER A 29 -1.74 -0.49 13.77
N GLY A 30 -1.43 -0.16 15.02
CA GLY A 30 -1.49 -1.09 16.14
C GLY A 30 -0.24 -1.96 16.29
N ARG A 31 -0.43 -3.27 16.54
CA ARG A 31 0.64 -4.20 16.96
C ARG A 31 1.41 -4.82 15.81
N VAL A 32 1.83 -4.00 14.86
CA VAL A 32 2.76 -4.39 13.79
C VAL A 32 4.16 -3.88 14.12
N LYS A 33 5.20 -4.46 13.51
CA LYS A 33 6.58 -4.01 13.77
C LYS A 33 6.81 -2.58 13.30
N ASN A 34 6.31 -2.27 12.10
CA ASN A 34 6.48 -0.98 11.45
C ASN A 34 5.10 -0.38 11.14
N PRO A 35 4.42 0.28 12.09
CA PRO A 35 3.16 0.95 11.80
C PRO A 35 3.39 2.13 10.86
N GLY A 36 2.51 2.29 9.86
CA GLY A 36 2.73 3.29 8.82
C GLY A 36 1.65 3.29 7.74
N VAL A 37 1.82 4.22 6.80
CA VAL A 37 0.99 4.37 5.59
C VAL A 37 1.92 4.44 4.40
N TRP A 38 1.56 3.72 3.33
CA TRP A 38 2.30 3.65 2.08
C TRP A 38 1.36 3.94 0.90
N GLU A 39 1.88 4.57 -0.14
CA GLU A 39 1.20 4.68 -1.42
C GLU A 39 1.43 3.39 -2.21
N LEU A 40 0.37 2.63 -2.47
CA LEU A 40 0.44 1.32 -3.07
C LEU A 40 -0.55 1.18 -4.22
N PRO A 41 -0.23 0.38 -5.26
CA PRO A 41 -1.15 0.12 -6.34
C PRO A 41 -2.40 -0.62 -5.85
N PHE A 42 -3.53 -0.37 -6.51
CA PHE A 42 -4.69 -1.23 -6.31
C PHE A 42 -4.36 -2.67 -6.72
N GLY A 43 -4.88 -3.63 -5.95
CA GLY A 43 -4.56 -5.05 -6.09
C GLY A 43 -3.53 -5.56 -5.10
N THR A 44 -2.78 -4.69 -4.42
CA THR A 44 -1.98 -5.10 -3.26
C THR A 44 -2.89 -5.64 -2.15
N THR A 45 -2.60 -6.85 -1.69
CA THR A 45 -3.39 -7.55 -0.69
C THR A 45 -3.03 -7.07 0.71
N ALA A 46 -3.99 -7.15 1.64
CA ALA A 46 -3.74 -6.83 3.05
C ALA A 46 -2.62 -7.69 3.67
N ARG A 47 -2.39 -8.91 3.14
CA ARG A 47 -1.30 -9.78 3.60
C ARG A 47 0.07 -9.24 3.20
N GLU A 48 0.25 -8.81 1.94
CA GLU A 48 1.49 -8.17 1.49
C GLU A 48 1.78 -6.92 2.30
N ILE A 49 0.77 -6.06 2.51
CA ILE A 49 0.93 -4.85 3.34
C ILE A 49 1.35 -5.22 4.78
N LEU A 50 0.81 -6.30 5.35
CA LEU A 50 1.14 -6.73 6.70
C LEU A 50 2.56 -7.31 6.80
N GLU A 51 2.88 -8.26 5.93
CA GLU A 51 4.13 -9.02 6.02
C GLU A 51 5.32 -8.25 5.44
N ASP A 52 5.16 -7.64 4.26
CA ASP A 52 6.27 -7.03 3.51
C ASP A 52 6.53 -5.58 3.90
N TYR A 53 5.46 -4.80 4.17
CA TYR A 53 5.59 -3.39 4.51
C TYR A 53 5.58 -3.15 6.03
N ALA A 54 4.60 -3.71 6.74
CA ALA A 54 4.49 -3.54 8.20
C ALA A 54 5.41 -4.49 9.00
N GLY A 55 6.07 -5.44 8.33
CA GLY A 55 7.04 -6.37 8.92
C GLY A 55 6.42 -7.47 9.80
N GLY A 56 5.13 -7.71 9.67
CA GLY A 56 4.35 -8.64 10.46
C GLY A 56 4.02 -8.13 11.86
N MET A 57 3.44 -9.02 12.68
CA MET A 57 3.02 -8.70 14.04
C MET A 57 4.22 -8.49 14.98
N ARG A 58 4.11 -7.52 15.89
CA ARG A 58 5.05 -7.33 17.00
C ARG A 58 4.79 -8.38 18.08
N ARG A 59 5.86 -8.98 18.64
CA ARG A 59 5.75 -9.98 19.72
C ARG A 59 5.43 -9.34 21.07
N TRP A 60 4.93 -10.16 21.98
CA TRP A 60 4.65 -9.80 23.37
C TRP A 60 5.62 -10.54 24.31
N PRO A 61 6.16 -9.91 25.38
CA PRO A 61 6.37 -8.48 25.59
C PRO A 61 7.73 -8.06 25.00
N GLU A 62 7.77 -7.00 24.20
CA GLU A 62 9.04 -6.33 23.85
C GLU A 62 8.94 -4.91 24.38
N VAL A 63 9.88 -4.55 25.26
CA VAL A 63 10.04 -3.29 26.02
C VAL A 63 9.69 -2.02 25.24
#